data_AF-A0A1G0GCW1-F1
#
_entry.id   AF-A0A1G0GCW1-F1
#
_cell.length_a   1.000
_cell.length_b   1.000
_cell.length_c   1.000
_cell.angle_alpha   90.00
_cell.angle_beta   90.00
_cell.angle_gamma   90.00
#
_symmetry.space_group_name_H-M   'P 1'
#
loop_
_entity.id
_entity.type
_entity.pdbx_description
1 polymer ?
#
loop_
_entity_poly.entity_id
_entity_poly.type
_entity_poly.pdbx_seq_one_letter_code
_entity_poly.pdbx_strand_id
1 'polypeptide(L)'
;MPVKPLLISITLFLLLGGTMILLAFMYLTDQTPGAAIDSIQREGKFFLYKHNMVEKLSSREITLLYRSTCTRKCHGRDVIEKKPKTAAEWELVMTRMKAPDRAGITDRHADTITRYLQNNFLSNVPTVLPEKTMKFVKKYLWRMDFGEGDLFLDIIYVPREHLSLLRYLGVSNLPPDQQHPLFIVYINTHRGTVPDWNFAEISTFRVNKGNPQNATGWKVLYRDGQRHHIQGMLTFPDIDINQTNEMEVTMKPAGMGTKTFQWSLPVPSSQE
;
A
#
# COMPACT_ATOMS: atom_id res chain seq x y z
N MET A 1 24.03 60.46 10.10
CA MET A 1 24.84 59.33 9.62
C MET A 1 24.28 58.85 8.28
N PRO A 2 25.10 58.62 7.25
CA PRO A 2 24.57 58.29 5.94
C PRO A 2 24.19 56.81 5.94
N VAL A 3 22.92 56.52 6.23
CA VAL A 3 22.39 55.15 6.29
C VAL A 3 22.40 54.48 4.91
N LYS A 4 22.38 55.28 3.84
CA LYS A 4 22.36 54.83 2.43
C LYS A 4 23.63 54.10 1.98
N PRO A 5 24.87 54.64 2.12
CA PRO A 5 26.08 53.92 1.72
C PRO A 5 26.30 52.64 2.51
N LEU A 6 25.98 52.61 3.80
CA LEU A 6 26.07 51.40 4.62
C LEU A 6 25.11 50.31 4.10
N LEU A 7 23.85 50.66 3.83
CA LEU A 7 22.86 49.74 3.24
C LEU A 7 23.32 49.21 1.88
N ILE A 8 23.85 50.08 1.02
CA ILE A 8 24.38 49.70 -0.30
C ILE A 8 25.55 48.72 -0.14
N SER A 9 26.52 49.01 0.73
CA SER A 9 27.66 48.12 0.97
C SER A 9 27.25 46.76 1.54
N ILE A 10 26.30 46.72 2.49
CA ILE A 10 25.76 45.47 3.04
C ILE A 10 25.04 44.68 1.94
N THR A 11 24.24 45.35 1.11
CA THR A 11 23.49 44.71 0.03
C THR A 11 24.44 44.11 -1.02
N LEU A 12 25.47 44.86 -1.39
CA LEU A 12 26.51 44.42 -2.32
C LEU A 12 27.29 43.21 -1.77
N PHE A 13 27.63 43.25 -0.48
CA PHE A 13 28.32 42.16 0.20
C PHE A 13 27.47 40.89 0.25
N LEU A 14 26.18 41.00 0.57
CA LEU A 14 25.24 39.87 0.56
C LEU A 14 25.04 39.30 -0.84
N LEU A 15 24.96 40.15 -1.87
CA LEU A 15 24.88 39.72 -3.27
C LEU A 15 26.13 38.95 -3.70
N LEU A 16 27.32 39.50 -3.43
CA LEU A 16 28.59 38.84 -3.74
C LEU A 16 28.73 37.51 -2.99
N GLY A 17 28.44 37.51 -1.69
CA GLY A 17 28.47 36.31 -0.86
C GLY A 17 27.50 35.24 -1.34
N GLY A 18 26.25 35.61 -1.62
CA GLY A 18 25.24 34.71 -2.17
C GLY A 18 25.63 34.14 -3.53
N THR A 19 26.25 34.95 -4.40
CA THR A 19 26.74 34.52 -5.72
C THR A 19 27.89 33.52 -5.58
N MET A 20 28.85 33.79 -4.67
CA MET A 20 29.95 32.86 -4.40
C MET A 20 29.47 31.52 -3.84
N ILE A 21 28.48 31.53 -2.95
CA ILE A 21 27.87 30.31 -2.41
C ILE A 21 27.18 29.51 -3.52
N LEU A 22 26.43 30.17 -4.40
CA LEU A 22 25.75 29.51 -5.52
C LEU A 22 26.76 28.89 -6.51
N LEU A 23 27.83 29.61 -6.84
CA LEU A 23 28.90 29.11 -7.71
C LEU A 23 29.63 27.93 -7.08
N ALA A 24 29.95 28.00 -5.79
CA ALA A 24 30.56 26.90 -5.05
C ALA A 24 29.64 25.66 -5.03
N PHE A 25 28.34 25.85 -4.80
CA PHE A 25 27.35 24.76 -4.86
C PHE A 25 27.28 24.11 -6.25
N MET A 26 27.21 24.91 -7.31
CA MET A 26 27.23 24.42 -8.69
C MET A 26 28.49 23.61 -8.99
N TYR A 27 29.65 24.13 -8.59
CA TYR A 27 30.94 23.46 -8.79
C TYR A 27 31.02 22.12 -8.04
N LEU A 28 30.58 22.10 -6.78
CA LEU A 28 30.63 20.89 -5.94
C LEU A 28 29.63 19.82 -6.36
N THR A 29 28.54 20.21 -7.04
CA THR A 29 27.47 19.29 -7.45
C THR A 29 27.45 19.00 -8.95
N ASP A 30 28.39 19.58 -9.71
CA ASP A 30 28.48 19.51 -11.17
C ASP A 30 27.16 19.87 -11.86
N GLN A 31 26.56 21.00 -11.46
CA GLN A 31 25.25 21.45 -11.93
C GLN A 31 25.36 22.72 -12.80
N THR A 32 24.53 22.78 -13.84
CA THR A 32 24.29 24.01 -14.59
C THR A 32 23.56 25.05 -13.73
N PRO A 33 23.64 26.35 -14.03
CA PRO A 33 22.95 27.39 -13.26
C PRO A 33 21.44 27.14 -13.10
N GLY A 34 20.77 26.72 -14.17
CA GLY A 34 19.34 26.38 -14.13
C GLY A 34 19.06 25.19 -13.21
N ALA A 35 19.88 24.13 -13.30
CA ALA A 35 19.73 22.95 -12.44
C ALA A 35 19.96 23.26 -10.96
N ALA A 36 20.90 24.16 -10.65
CA ALA A 36 21.18 24.59 -9.28
C ALA A 36 20.01 25.39 -8.68
N ILE A 37 19.44 26.32 -9.44
CA ILE A 37 18.26 27.09 -9.01
C ILE A 37 17.07 26.15 -8.78
N ASP A 38 16.79 25.25 -9.73
CA ASP A 38 15.73 24.25 -9.59
C ASP A 38 15.94 23.34 -8.37
N SER A 39 17.20 23.01 -8.07
CA SER A 39 17.56 22.23 -6.89
C SER A 39 17.27 22.98 -5.60
N ILE A 40 17.71 24.24 -5.48
CA ILE A 40 17.48 25.08 -4.30
C ILE A 40 15.98 25.29 -4.07
N GLN A 41 15.23 25.65 -5.12
CA GLN A 41 13.78 25.85 -5.01
C GLN A 41 13.07 24.57 -4.55
N ARG A 42 13.46 23.41 -5.09
CA ARG A 42 12.90 22.12 -4.69
C ARG A 42 13.21 21.78 -3.23
N GLU A 43 14.48 21.83 -2.83
CA GLU A 43 14.87 21.52 -1.46
C GLU A 43 14.23 22.50 -0.46
N GLY A 44 14.17 23.79 -0.81
CA GLY A 44 13.45 24.81 -0.04
C GLY A 44 11.98 24.47 0.10
N LYS A 45 11.28 24.09 -0.98
CA LYS A 45 9.87 23.72 -0.92
C LYS A 45 9.64 22.44 -0.10
N PHE A 46 10.52 21.44 -0.21
CA PHE A 46 10.44 20.23 0.63
C PHE A 46 10.69 20.54 2.10
N PHE A 47 11.63 21.43 2.41
CA PHE A 47 11.84 21.92 3.77
C PHE A 47 10.58 22.62 4.32
N LEU A 48 10.00 23.55 3.56
CA LEU A 48 8.77 24.25 3.96
C LEU A 48 7.59 23.27 4.11
N TYR A 49 7.46 22.29 3.22
CA TYR A 49 6.45 21.24 3.30
C TYR A 49 6.62 20.38 4.56
N LYS A 50 7.86 19.95 4.86
CA LYS A 50 8.23 19.23 6.09
C LYS A 50 7.79 19.99 7.36
N HIS A 51 7.88 21.31 7.34
CA HIS A 51 7.57 22.20 8.47
C HIS A 51 6.17 22.82 8.41
N ASN A 52 5.26 22.24 7.62
CA ASN A 52 3.88 22.68 7.49
C ASN A 52 3.64 24.11 6.96
N MET A 53 4.64 24.70 6.31
CA MET A 53 4.52 26.02 5.68
C MET A 53 4.00 25.95 4.24
N VAL A 54 3.99 24.75 3.63
CA VAL A 54 3.36 24.47 2.34
C VAL A 54 2.36 23.34 2.54
N GLU A 55 1.13 23.52 2.09
CA GLU A 55 0.06 22.53 2.29
C GLU A 55 0.13 21.32 1.35
N LYS A 56 0.43 21.57 0.07
CA LYS A 56 0.35 20.53 -0.97
C LYS A 56 1.58 20.54 -1.87
N LEU A 57 1.97 19.33 -2.27
CA LEU A 57 2.94 19.09 -3.33
C LEU A 57 2.18 18.64 -4.58
N SER A 58 2.63 19.10 -5.75
CA SER A 58 2.16 18.58 -7.04
C SER A 58 2.64 17.14 -7.26
N SER A 59 2.04 16.42 -8.20
CA SER A 59 2.44 15.03 -8.53
C SER A 59 3.92 14.91 -8.92
N ARG A 60 4.45 15.91 -9.64
CA ARG A 60 5.88 15.99 -9.99
C ARG A 60 6.74 16.13 -8.73
N GLU A 61 6.34 16.99 -7.80
CA GLU A 61 7.06 17.22 -6.55
C GLU A 61 7.01 16.01 -5.62
N ILE A 62 5.88 15.31 -5.54
CA ILE A 62 5.76 14.05 -4.79
C ILE A 62 6.72 13.00 -5.36
N THR A 63 6.78 12.87 -6.69
CA THR A 63 7.72 11.95 -7.37
C THR A 63 9.17 12.30 -7.04
N LEU A 64 9.50 13.60 -7.02
CA LEU A 64 10.83 14.07 -6.67
C LEU A 64 11.16 13.83 -5.18
N LEU A 65 10.21 14.04 -4.28
CA LEU A 65 10.33 13.76 -2.85
C LEU A 65 10.60 12.26 -2.61
N TYR A 66 9.84 11.39 -3.28
CA TYR A 66 10.08 9.94 -3.25
C TYR A 66 11.49 9.61 -3.73
N ARG A 67 11.91 10.13 -4.89
CA ARG A 67 13.23 9.82 -5.45
C ARG A 67 14.38 10.29 -4.55
N SER A 68 14.29 11.51 -4.02
CA SER A 68 15.34 12.06 -3.14
C SER A 68 15.41 11.36 -1.79
N THR A 69 14.29 10.82 -1.31
CA THR A 69 14.21 10.17 0.00
C THR A 69 14.52 8.67 -0.07
N CYS A 70 13.99 7.96 -1.06
CA CYS A 70 13.91 6.49 -1.05
C CYS A 70 14.89 5.81 -2.00
N THR A 71 15.24 6.41 -3.15
CA THR A 71 15.99 5.71 -4.22
C THR A 71 17.37 6.28 -4.54
N ARG A 72 17.74 7.41 -3.90
CA ARG A 72 19.02 8.10 -4.15
C ARG A 72 19.99 8.09 -2.97
N LYS A 73 19.54 7.73 -1.76
CA LYS A 73 20.37 7.80 -0.54
C LYS A 73 20.97 6.46 -0.15
N CYS A 74 20.13 5.43 -0.01
CA CYS A 74 20.54 4.19 0.64
C CYS A 74 20.42 2.94 -0.27
N HIS A 75 19.46 2.92 -1.20
CA HIS A 75 19.17 1.75 -2.05
C HIS A 75 18.75 2.21 -3.44
N GLY A 76 18.94 1.36 -4.45
CA GLY A 76 18.46 1.60 -5.81
C GLY A 76 16.94 1.45 -5.96
N ARG A 77 16.43 1.88 -7.12
CA ARG A 77 14.99 1.81 -7.47
C ARG A 77 14.44 0.39 -7.49
N ASP A 78 15.28 -0.58 -7.83
CA ASP A 78 14.96 -1.99 -7.94
C ASP A 78 14.45 -2.61 -6.63
N VAL A 79 14.93 -2.14 -5.47
CA VAL A 79 14.49 -2.65 -4.17
C VAL A 79 13.02 -2.32 -3.88
N ILE A 80 12.52 -1.22 -4.45
CA ILE A 80 11.17 -0.70 -4.20
C ILE A 80 10.26 -1.02 -5.39
N GLU A 81 10.65 -0.59 -6.59
CA GLU A 81 9.78 -0.54 -7.77
C GLU A 81 9.55 -1.91 -8.41
N LYS A 82 10.45 -2.89 -8.19
CA LYS A 82 10.29 -4.27 -8.69
C LYS A 82 9.61 -5.20 -7.67
N LYS A 83 9.29 -4.71 -6.48
CA LYS A 83 8.72 -5.50 -5.38
C LYS A 83 7.44 -4.82 -4.88
N PRO A 84 6.35 -4.83 -5.68
CA PRO A 84 5.09 -4.25 -5.25
C PRO A 84 4.62 -4.89 -3.95
N LYS A 85 3.83 -4.15 -3.17
CA LYS A 85 3.39 -4.56 -1.83
C LYS A 85 1.94 -4.18 -1.59
N THR A 86 1.27 -4.86 -0.67
CA THR A 86 -0.06 -4.43 -0.22
C THR A 86 0.01 -3.07 0.47
N ALA A 87 -1.13 -2.39 0.58
CA ALA A 87 -1.21 -1.11 1.27
C ALA A 87 -0.67 -1.20 2.71
N ALA A 88 -1.06 -2.25 3.43
CA ALA A 88 -0.58 -2.52 4.79
C ALA A 88 0.93 -2.79 4.85
N GLU A 89 1.47 -3.55 3.90
CA GLU A 89 2.91 -3.81 3.82
C GLU A 89 3.70 -2.52 3.56
N TRP A 90 3.20 -1.61 2.73
CA TRP A 90 3.83 -0.30 2.52
C TRP A 90 3.82 0.57 3.76
N GLU A 91 2.71 0.62 4.50
CA GLU A 91 2.64 1.36 5.78
C GLU A 91 3.64 0.80 6.81
N LEU A 92 3.78 -0.52 6.90
CA LEU A 92 4.77 -1.16 7.77
C LEU A 92 6.22 -0.83 7.35
N VAL A 93 6.50 -0.84 6.04
CA VAL A 93 7.81 -0.44 5.52
C VAL A 93 8.11 1.02 5.88
N MET A 94 7.15 1.91 5.68
CA MET A 94 7.34 3.33 5.95
C MET A 94 7.46 3.61 7.46
N THR A 95 6.69 2.92 8.29
CA THR A 95 6.84 2.96 9.75
C THR A 95 8.27 2.60 10.18
N ARG A 96 8.84 1.53 9.60
CA ARG A 96 10.24 1.16 9.87
C ARG A 96 11.22 2.21 9.33
N MET A 97 11.01 2.77 8.15
CA MET A 97 11.92 3.76 7.56
C MET A 97 11.91 5.12 8.29
N LYS A 98 10.82 5.44 9.00
CA LYS A 98 10.71 6.63 9.85
C LYS A 98 11.56 6.55 11.12
N ALA A 99 11.98 5.36 11.54
CA ALA A 99 12.74 5.21 12.78
C ALA A 99 14.00 6.10 12.77
N PRO A 100 14.39 6.70 13.91
CA PRO A 100 15.47 7.69 13.96
C PRO A 100 16.83 7.21 13.41
N ASP A 101 17.10 5.91 13.54
CA ASP A 101 18.31 5.23 13.06
C ASP A 101 18.24 4.82 11.56
N ARG A 102 17.16 5.19 10.86
CA ARG A 102 16.89 4.78 9.48
C ARG A 102 16.98 5.95 8.52
N ALA A 103 15.89 6.28 7.82
CA ALA A 103 15.92 7.25 6.72
C ALA A 103 15.67 8.70 7.20
N GLY A 104 15.41 8.92 8.50
CA GLY A 104 15.23 10.26 9.07
C GLY A 104 14.06 11.04 8.46
N ILE A 105 12.98 10.34 8.11
CA ILE A 105 11.80 10.87 7.41
C ILE A 105 10.78 11.37 8.43
N THR A 106 10.20 12.56 8.23
CA THR A 106 9.10 13.05 9.07
C THR A 106 7.79 12.33 8.78
N ASP A 107 6.83 12.37 9.71
CA ASP A 107 5.49 11.79 9.53
C ASP A 107 4.84 12.26 8.22
N ARG A 108 4.85 13.57 7.98
CA ARG A 108 4.25 14.14 6.78
C ARG A 108 4.89 13.68 5.48
N HIS A 109 6.22 13.56 5.44
CA HIS A 109 6.91 13.01 4.28
C HIS A 109 6.57 11.52 4.12
N ALA A 110 6.55 10.77 5.22
CA ALA A 110 6.26 9.36 5.20
C ALA A 110 4.84 9.08 4.71
N ASP A 111 3.84 9.85 5.13
CA ASP A 111 2.45 9.72 4.67
C ASP A 111 2.35 9.99 3.16
N THR A 112 3.00 11.05 2.68
CA THR A 112 3.00 11.40 1.25
C THR A 112 3.71 10.36 0.40
N ILE A 113 4.84 9.83 0.89
CA ILE A 113 5.57 8.75 0.21
C ILE A 113 4.77 7.44 0.26
N THR A 114 4.11 7.12 1.38
CA THR A 114 3.25 5.93 1.51
C THR A 114 2.15 5.95 0.46
N ARG A 115 1.43 7.07 0.32
CA ARG A 115 0.42 7.26 -0.73
C ARG A 115 1.00 7.13 -2.13
N TYR A 116 2.18 7.69 -2.37
CA TYR A 116 2.86 7.53 -3.65
C TYR A 116 3.17 6.06 -3.95
N LEU A 117 3.70 5.32 -2.98
CA LEU A 117 4.01 3.90 -3.10
C LEU A 117 2.74 3.05 -3.35
N GLN A 118 1.67 3.32 -2.61
CA GLN A 118 0.38 2.65 -2.78
C GLN A 118 -0.26 2.96 -4.14
N ASN A 119 -0.09 4.16 -4.69
CA ASN A 119 -0.66 4.51 -6.00
C ASN A 119 0.16 3.98 -7.20
N ASN A 120 1.45 3.66 -7.02
CA ASN A 120 2.34 3.32 -8.12
C ASN A 120 2.90 1.88 -8.06
N PHE A 121 2.93 1.27 -6.88
CA PHE A 121 3.57 -0.03 -6.64
C PHE A 121 2.73 -0.92 -5.71
N LEU A 122 1.41 -0.91 -5.89
CA LEU A 122 0.48 -1.74 -5.12
C LEU A 122 0.52 -3.20 -5.58
N SER A 123 0.32 -4.10 -4.63
CA SER A 123 -0.16 -5.46 -4.89
C SER A 123 -1.46 -5.69 -4.13
N ASN A 124 -2.42 -6.34 -4.78
CA ASN A 124 -3.68 -6.72 -4.12
C ASN A 124 -3.52 -7.94 -3.20
N VAL A 125 -2.36 -8.61 -3.24
CA VAL A 125 -2.05 -9.78 -2.42
C VAL A 125 -0.67 -9.64 -1.74
N PRO A 126 -0.44 -10.28 -0.58
CA PRO A 126 0.82 -10.12 0.16
C PRO A 126 2.04 -10.63 -0.59
N THR A 127 3.09 -9.82 -0.71
CA THR A 127 4.30 -10.18 -1.48
C THR A 127 5.45 -10.67 -0.63
N VAL A 128 5.26 -10.76 0.68
CA VAL A 128 6.20 -11.36 1.62
C VAL A 128 6.32 -12.89 1.53
N LEU A 129 5.44 -13.55 0.76
CA LEU A 129 5.44 -15.01 0.62
C LEU A 129 6.60 -15.50 -0.26
N PRO A 130 7.23 -16.66 0.08
CA PRO A 130 8.16 -17.34 -0.82
C PRO A 130 7.54 -17.62 -2.19
N GLU A 131 8.35 -17.64 -3.26
CA GLU A 131 7.84 -17.77 -4.63
C GLU A 131 6.98 -19.03 -4.84
N LYS A 132 7.42 -20.19 -4.31
CA LYS A 132 6.65 -21.44 -4.37
C LYS A 132 5.29 -21.31 -3.67
N THR A 133 5.26 -20.72 -2.48
CA THR A 133 4.03 -20.46 -1.73
C THR A 133 3.11 -19.50 -2.47
N MET A 134 3.67 -18.44 -3.06
CA MET A 134 2.89 -17.49 -3.85
C MET A 134 2.29 -18.17 -5.09
N LYS A 135 3.05 -18.98 -5.82
CA LYS A 135 2.53 -19.77 -6.96
C LYS A 135 1.37 -20.67 -6.54
N PHE A 136 1.50 -21.34 -5.38
CA PHE A 136 0.44 -22.15 -4.81
C PHE A 136 -0.82 -21.34 -4.46
N VAL A 137 -0.66 -20.21 -3.74
CA VAL A 137 -1.78 -19.31 -3.39
C VAL A 137 -2.49 -18.84 -4.65
N LYS A 138 -1.76 -18.38 -5.67
CA LYS A 138 -2.34 -17.89 -6.93
C LYS A 138 -3.14 -18.97 -7.67
N LYS A 139 -2.63 -20.20 -7.69
CA LYS A 139 -3.26 -21.30 -8.41
C LYS A 139 -4.50 -21.81 -7.69
N TYR A 140 -4.40 -22.04 -6.38
CA TYR A 140 -5.41 -22.81 -5.66
C TYR A 140 -6.28 -22.01 -4.72
N LEU A 141 -5.76 -20.92 -4.12
CA LEU A 141 -6.43 -20.24 -3.00
C LEU A 141 -7.03 -18.89 -3.38
N TRP A 142 -6.40 -18.17 -4.30
CA TRP A 142 -6.80 -16.81 -4.68
C TRP A 142 -7.76 -16.83 -5.86
N ARG A 143 -8.84 -16.06 -5.75
CA ARG A 143 -9.70 -15.67 -6.84
C ARG A 143 -9.78 -14.16 -6.89
N MET A 144 -9.72 -13.61 -8.10
CA MET A 144 -9.81 -12.19 -8.35
C MET A 144 -11.00 -11.93 -9.26
N ASP A 145 -11.68 -10.82 -9.01
CA ASP A 145 -12.54 -10.18 -9.99
C ASP A 145 -11.74 -9.02 -10.58
N PHE A 146 -11.66 -8.95 -11.92
CA PHE A 146 -10.91 -7.88 -12.62
C PHE A 146 -11.53 -6.48 -12.41
N GLY A 147 -12.53 -6.37 -11.54
CA GLY A 147 -13.21 -5.15 -11.16
C GLY A 147 -14.33 -4.81 -12.12
N GLU A 148 -15.29 -4.07 -11.60
CA GLU A 148 -16.30 -3.39 -12.40
C GLU A 148 -16.33 -1.93 -11.96
N GLY A 149 -16.08 -1.02 -12.92
CA GLY A 149 -15.76 0.36 -12.60
C GLY A 149 -14.35 0.51 -12.01
N ASP A 150 -14.25 1.17 -10.86
CA ASP A 150 -12.98 1.48 -10.19
C ASP A 150 -12.72 0.63 -8.93
N LEU A 151 -13.58 -0.35 -8.66
CA LEU A 151 -13.46 -1.23 -7.50
C LEU A 151 -12.94 -2.61 -7.91
N PHE A 152 -11.96 -3.10 -7.16
CA PHE A 152 -11.31 -4.39 -7.36
C PHE A 152 -11.53 -5.25 -6.12
N LEU A 153 -11.94 -6.50 -6.32
CA LEU A 153 -12.30 -7.41 -5.24
C LEU A 153 -11.56 -8.74 -5.42
N ASP A 154 -10.67 -9.02 -4.48
CA ASP A 154 -9.88 -10.24 -4.44
C ASP A 154 -10.22 -11.02 -3.17
N ILE A 155 -10.27 -12.35 -3.28
CA ILE A 155 -10.57 -13.23 -2.16
C ILE A 155 -9.59 -14.40 -2.11
N ILE A 156 -9.04 -14.66 -0.93
CA ILE A 156 -8.17 -15.80 -0.66
C ILE A 156 -8.87 -16.72 0.32
N TYR A 157 -9.16 -17.95 -0.11
CA TYR A 157 -9.56 -19.02 0.80
C TYR A 157 -8.33 -19.54 1.56
N VAL A 158 -8.44 -19.72 2.87
CA VAL A 158 -7.37 -20.28 3.70
C VAL A 158 -7.84 -21.61 4.31
N PRO A 159 -7.44 -22.76 3.72
CA PRO A 159 -7.68 -24.07 4.31
C PRO A 159 -7.07 -24.20 5.71
N ARG A 160 -7.60 -25.12 6.51
CA ARG A 160 -7.11 -25.40 7.86
C ARG A 160 -5.64 -25.83 7.86
N GLU A 161 -5.19 -26.66 6.92
CA GLU A 161 -3.77 -27.02 6.81
C GLU A 161 -2.85 -25.85 6.45
N HIS A 162 -3.42 -24.69 6.07
CA HIS A 162 -2.69 -23.52 5.62
C HIS A 162 -2.92 -22.28 6.50
N LEU A 163 -3.41 -22.45 7.73
CA LEU A 163 -3.56 -21.34 8.70
C LEU A 163 -2.25 -20.59 8.97
N SER A 164 -1.08 -21.23 8.78
CA SER A 164 0.21 -20.55 8.85
C SER A 164 0.38 -19.42 7.83
N LEU A 165 -0.44 -19.38 6.76
CA LEU A 165 -0.46 -18.27 5.79
C LEU A 165 -1.04 -16.99 6.39
N LEU A 166 -1.94 -17.09 7.38
CA LEU A 166 -2.69 -15.96 7.92
C LEU A 166 -1.79 -14.84 8.46
N ARG A 167 -0.63 -15.18 9.04
CA ARG A 167 0.37 -14.20 9.50
C ARG A 167 0.90 -13.32 8.36
N TYR A 168 1.01 -13.87 7.16
CA TYR A 168 1.44 -13.14 5.96
C TYR A 168 0.29 -12.38 5.33
N LEU A 169 -0.95 -12.83 5.56
CA LEU A 169 -2.17 -12.14 5.15
C LEU A 169 -2.61 -11.08 6.16
N GLY A 170 -1.73 -10.61 7.05
CA GLY A 170 -2.05 -9.52 7.99
C GLY A 170 -3.04 -9.90 9.09
N VAL A 171 -3.34 -11.19 9.28
CA VAL A 171 -4.15 -11.66 10.40
C VAL A 171 -3.24 -12.07 11.54
N SER A 172 -3.32 -11.32 12.64
CA SER A 172 -2.66 -11.66 13.90
C SER A 172 -3.73 -12.03 14.94
N ASN A 173 -3.43 -13.00 15.81
CA ASN A 173 -4.25 -13.38 16.97
C ASN A 173 -5.60 -14.05 16.65
N LEU A 174 -5.63 -14.95 15.67
CA LEU A 174 -6.77 -15.86 15.49
C LEU A 174 -6.75 -16.98 16.54
N PRO A 175 -7.89 -17.29 17.20
CA PRO A 175 -7.97 -18.47 18.06
C PRO A 175 -7.63 -19.74 17.26
N PRO A 176 -6.78 -20.64 17.79
CA PRO A 176 -6.33 -21.83 17.08
C PRO A 176 -7.44 -22.87 16.81
N ASP A 177 -8.62 -22.69 17.40
CA ASP A 177 -9.77 -23.61 17.33
C ASP A 177 -10.86 -23.18 16.31
N GLN A 178 -10.55 -22.29 15.37
CA GLN A 178 -11.54 -22.00 14.32
C GLN A 178 -11.57 -23.15 13.30
N GLN A 179 -12.70 -23.87 13.27
CA GLN A 179 -13.00 -24.89 12.27
C GLN A 179 -13.64 -24.30 10.99
N HIS A 180 -14.07 -23.03 11.06
CA HIS A 180 -14.80 -22.36 10.00
C HIS A 180 -13.95 -22.11 8.74
N PRO A 181 -14.54 -22.18 7.54
CA PRO A 181 -13.92 -21.67 6.33
C PRO A 181 -13.52 -20.20 6.48
N LEU A 182 -12.24 -19.91 6.26
CA LEU A 182 -11.68 -18.56 6.38
C LEU A 182 -11.39 -17.96 5.02
N PHE A 183 -11.89 -16.75 4.79
CA PHE A 183 -11.65 -16.00 3.57
C PHE A 183 -11.07 -14.64 3.91
N ILE A 184 -9.95 -14.28 3.27
CA ILE A 184 -9.39 -12.93 3.33
C ILE A 184 -9.82 -12.18 2.09
N VAL A 185 -10.55 -11.10 2.30
CA VAL A 185 -11.09 -10.24 1.25
C VAL A 185 -10.26 -8.97 1.18
N TYR A 186 -9.82 -8.62 -0.02
CA TYR A 186 -9.16 -7.38 -0.35
C TYR A 186 -10.07 -6.59 -1.28
N ILE A 187 -10.40 -5.36 -0.90
CA ILE A 187 -11.14 -4.44 -1.75
C ILE A 187 -10.35 -3.14 -1.91
N ASN A 188 -10.18 -2.74 -3.17
CA ASN A 188 -9.36 -1.61 -3.55
C ASN A 188 -10.10 -0.69 -4.52
N THR A 189 -9.84 0.61 -4.44
CA THR A 189 -10.25 1.61 -5.45
C THR A 189 -9.10 2.52 -5.83
N HIS A 190 -9.04 3.00 -7.08
CA HIS A 190 -8.06 4.03 -7.45
C HIS A 190 -8.53 5.45 -7.12
N ARG A 191 -9.84 5.67 -7.00
CA ARG A 191 -10.48 6.97 -6.74
C ARG A 191 -11.60 6.85 -5.70
N GLY A 192 -11.86 7.95 -5.01
CA GLY A 192 -12.90 7.99 -3.99
C GLY A 192 -12.55 7.12 -2.80
N THR A 193 -13.55 6.58 -2.11
CA THR A 193 -13.34 5.71 -0.95
C THR A 193 -14.13 4.43 -1.12
N VAL A 194 -13.59 3.31 -0.66
CA VAL A 194 -14.37 2.08 -0.56
C VAL A 194 -15.49 2.30 0.48
N PRO A 195 -16.76 2.03 0.13
CA PRO A 195 -17.86 2.14 1.08
C PRO A 195 -17.68 1.21 2.29
N ASP A 196 -18.29 1.58 3.42
CA ASP A 196 -18.24 0.80 4.66
C ASP A 196 -19.18 -0.41 4.62
N TRP A 197 -18.98 -1.29 3.66
CA TRP A 197 -19.77 -2.51 3.51
C TRP A 197 -19.49 -3.51 4.62
N ASN A 198 -20.57 -4.08 5.16
CA ASN A 198 -20.50 -5.31 5.92
C ASN A 198 -20.56 -6.49 4.94
N PHE A 199 -19.42 -7.08 4.61
CA PHE A 199 -19.37 -8.20 3.67
C PHE A 199 -20.16 -9.42 4.16
N ALA A 200 -20.45 -9.55 5.45
CA ALA A 200 -21.27 -10.65 5.94
C ALA A 200 -22.74 -10.55 5.47
N GLU A 201 -23.26 -9.34 5.29
CA GLU A 201 -24.65 -9.09 4.90
C GLU A 201 -24.88 -9.26 3.39
N ILE A 202 -23.80 -9.16 2.60
CA ILE A 202 -23.84 -9.17 1.14
C ILE A 202 -23.19 -10.40 0.52
N SER A 203 -22.77 -11.37 1.34
CA SER A 203 -22.08 -12.57 0.88
C SER A 203 -22.82 -13.84 1.26
N THR A 204 -22.89 -14.76 0.30
CA THR A 204 -23.36 -16.12 0.49
C THR A 204 -22.30 -17.12 0.09
N PHE A 205 -22.40 -18.32 0.66
CA PHE A 205 -21.50 -19.42 0.44
C PHE A 205 -22.27 -20.68 0.11
N ARG A 206 -21.79 -21.43 -0.88
CA ARG A 206 -22.45 -22.64 -1.37
C ARG A 206 -21.42 -23.73 -1.57
N VAL A 207 -21.78 -24.93 -1.15
CA VAL A 207 -20.99 -26.15 -1.31
C VAL A 207 -21.70 -27.12 -2.23
N ASN A 208 -20.98 -27.76 -3.16
CA ASN A 208 -21.50 -28.81 -4.06
C ASN A 208 -22.84 -28.44 -4.74
N LYS A 209 -23.00 -27.19 -5.19
CA LYS A 209 -24.26 -26.62 -5.74
C LYS A 209 -25.50 -26.72 -4.84
N GLY A 210 -25.31 -26.95 -3.54
CA GLY A 210 -26.38 -27.00 -2.56
C GLY A 210 -27.03 -25.64 -2.27
N ASN A 211 -27.76 -25.55 -1.16
CA ASN A 211 -28.39 -24.29 -0.76
C ASN A 211 -27.33 -23.26 -0.31
N PRO A 212 -27.42 -22.00 -0.77
CA PRO A 212 -26.57 -20.93 -0.26
C PRO A 212 -26.80 -20.70 1.23
N GLN A 213 -25.71 -20.48 1.96
CA GLN A 213 -25.67 -20.10 3.36
C GLN A 213 -25.13 -18.68 3.48
N ASN A 214 -25.61 -17.91 4.46
CA ASN A 214 -25.07 -16.57 4.71
C ASN A 214 -23.73 -16.65 5.43
N ALA A 215 -22.92 -15.61 5.27
CA ALA A 215 -21.72 -15.43 6.08
C ALA A 215 -22.08 -15.27 7.57
N THR A 216 -21.21 -15.78 8.44
CA THR A 216 -21.36 -15.71 9.89
C THR A 216 -20.70 -14.47 10.48
N GLY A 217 -19.78 -13.83 9.76
CA GLY A 217 -19.07 -12.66 10.27
C GLY A 217 -18.16 -11.98 9.26
N TRP A 218 -17.95 -10.68 9.49
CA TRP A 218 -17.01 -9.84 8.78
C TRP A 218 -16.17 -9.04 9.79
N LYS A 219 -14.86 -9.14 9.69
CA LYS A 219 -13.92 -8.41 10.54
C LYS A 219 -12.94 -7.64 9.67
N VAL A 220 -12.95 -6.31 9.77
CA VAL A 220 -11.93 -5.47 9.14
C VAL A 220 -10.59 -5.73 9.84
N LEU A 221 -9.57 -6.07 9.04
CA LEU A 221 -8.21 -6.33 9.50
C LEU A 221 -7.31 -5.12 9.26
N TYR A 222 -7.54 -4.43 8.15
CA TYR A 222 -6.78 -3.25 7.77
C TYR A 222 -7.65 -2.31 6.95
N ARG A 223 -7.41 -1.02 7.15
CA ARG A 223 -7.98 0.08 6.37
C ARG A 223 -6.95 1.18 6.31
N ASP A 224 -6.56 1.58 5.11
CA ASP A 224 -5.62 2.69 4.92
C ASP A 224 -6.27 4.03 5.32
N GLY A 225 -5.44 5.04 5.59
CA GLY A 225 -5.91 6.36 6.01
C GLY A 225 -6.84 7.05 4.98
N GLN A 226 -6.72 6.71 3.70
CA GLN A 226 -7.59 7.26 2.64
C GLN A 226 -8.86 6.43 2.41
N ARG A 227 -8.96 5.25 3.03
CA ARG A 227 -10.04 4.27 2.79
C ARG A 227 -10.13 3.83 1.33
N HIS A 228 -9.01 3.83 0.61
CA HIS A 228 -8.90 3.27 -0.73
C HIS A 228 -8.72 1.75 -0.70
N HIS A 229 -8.20 1.23 0.41
CA HIS A 229 -7.79 -0.17 0.57
C HIS A 229 -8.37 -0.70 1.87
N ILE A 230 -9.30 -1.64 1.77
CA ILE A 230 -9.82 -2.37 2.92
C ILE A 230 -9.44 -3.83 2.77
N GLN A 231 -8.94 -4.39 3.85
CA GLN A 231 -8.73 -5.82 4.00
C GLN A 231 -9.57 -6.30 5.17
N GLY A 232 -10.24 -7.43 5.00
CA GLY A 232 -10.96 -8.06 6.10
C GLY A 232 -11.08 -9.57 5.97
N MET A 233 -11.60 -10.16 7.03
CA MET A 233 -11.82 -11.58 7.17
C MET A 233 -13.32 -11.85 7.13
N LEU A 234 -13.73 -12.70 6.20
CA LEU A 234 -15.09 -13.18 6.03
C LEU A 234 -15.16 -14.65 6.47
N THR A 235 -16.14 -14.97 7.31
CA THR A 235 -16.35 -16.31 7.85
C THR A 235 -17.70 -16.87 7.43
N PHE A 236 -17.77 -18.19 7.27
CA PHE A 236 -18.99 -18.93 6.95
C PHE A 236 -19.19 -20.10 7.94
N PRO A 237 -20.36 -20.75 7.94
CA PRO A 237 -20.57 -21.95 8.74
C PRO A 237 -19.58 -23.07 8.37
N ASP A 238 -19.37 -23.99 9.31
CA ASP A 238 -18.51 -25.16 9.09
C ASP A 238 -19.00 -26.05 7.94
N ILE A 239 -18.04 -26.67 7.26
CA ILE A 239 -18.29 -27.65 6.21
C ILE A 239 -17.46 -28.90 6.43
N ASP A 240 -18.01 -30.04 6.02
CA ASP A 240 -17.23 -31.27 5.90
C ASP A 240 -16.39 -31.21 4.61
N ILE A 241 -15.13 -30.83 4.75
CA ILE A 241 -14.21 -30.71 3.62
C ILE A 241 -13.94 -32.06 2.92
N ASN A 242 -14.11 -33.18 3.63
CA ASN A 242 -13.90 -34.52 3.06
C ASN A 242 -15.03 -34.95 2.12
N GLN A 243 -16.19 -34.31 2.23
CA GLN A 243 -17.37 -34.54 1.38
C GLN A 243 -17.61 -33.39 0.40
N THR A 244 -16.69 -32.42 0.36
CA THR A 244 -16.81 -31.24 -0.48
C THR A 244 -15.88 -31.32 -1.68
N ASN A 245 -16.45 -31.23 -2.88
CA ASN A 245 -15.70 -31.24 -4.14
C ASN A 245 -15.56 -29.83 -4.73
N GLU A 246 -16.51 -28.95 -4.41
CA GLU A 246 -16.50 -27.57 -4.87
C GLU A 246 -17.15 -26.66 -3.84
N MET A 247 -16.69 -25.41 -3.83
CA MET A 247 -17.29 -24.36 -3.05
C MET A 247 -17.33 -23.05 -3.82
N GLU A 248 -18.29 -22.21 -3.48
CA GLU A 248 -18.56 -20.95 -4.14
C GLU A 248 -18.88 -19.87 -3.11
N VAL A 249 -18.24 -18.71 -3.23
CA VAL A 249 -18.63 -17.50 -2.51
C VAL A 249 -19.23 -16.54 -3.52
N THR A 250 -20.45 -16.08 -3.28
CA THR A 250 -21.10 -15.03 -4.05
C THR A 250 -21.21 -13.77 -3.20
N MET A 251 -20.81 -12.63 -3.75
CA MET A 251 -20.91 -11.31 -3.12
C MET A 251 -21.72 -10.36 -3.97
N LYS A 252 -22.49 -9.47 -3.35
CA LYS A 252 -23.27 -8.43 -4.05
C LYS A 252 -22.97 -7.02 -3.54
N PRO A 253 -21.73 -6.53 -3.72
CA PRO A 253 -21.41 -5.15 -3.38
C PRO A 253 -22.20 -4.18 -4.27
N ALA A 254 -22.76 -3.13 -3.66
CA ALA A 254 -23.50 -2.12 -4.39
C ALA A 254 -22.60 -1.45 -5.45
N GLY A 255 -23.07 -1.36 -6.69
CA GLY A 255 -22.32 -0.76 -7.80
C GLY A 255 -21.28 -1.68 -8.48
N MET A 256 -21.09 -2.91 -8.01
CA MET A 256 -20.24 -3.91 -8.69
C MET A 256 -21.03 -5.10 -9.25
N GLY A 257 -22.36 -5.12 -9.10
CA GLY A 257 -23.15 -6.29 -9.48
C GLY A 257 -22.87 -7.52 -8.61
N THR A 258 -23.19 -8.70 -9.13
CA THR A 258 -22.94 -9.97 -8.42
C THR A 258 -21.57 -10.53 -8.81
N LYS A 259 -20.73 -10.80 -7.83
CA LYS A 259 -19.41 -11.44 -8.00
C LYS A 259 -19.44 -12.84 -7.45
N THR A 260 -18.92 -13.80 -8.21
CA THR A 260 -18.93 -15.21 -7.84
C THR A 260 -17.52 -15.78 -7.94
N PHE A 261 -17.05 -16.37 -6.86
CA PHE A 261 -15.71 -16.94 -6.72
C PHE A 261 -15.83 -18.42 -6.41
N GLN A 262 -15.12 -19.27 -7.15
CA GLN A 262 -15.26 -20.72 -7.05
C GLN A 262 -13.92 -21.41 -6.78
N TRP A 263 -13.94 -22.45 -5.96
CA TRP A 263 -12.80 -23.29 -5.64
C TRP A 263 -13.16 -24.77 -5.79
N SER A 264 -12.19 -25.54 -6.28
CA SER A 264 -12.24 -27.01 -6.27
C SER A 264 -11.58 -27.52 -5.00
N LEU A 265 -12.18 -28.55 -4.41
CA LEU A 265 -11.75 -29.19 -3.17
C LEU A 265 -11.53 -30.71 -3.38
N PRO A 266 -10.64 -31.35 -2.60
CA PRO A 266 -9.75 -30.73 -1.61
C PRO A 266 -8.66 -29.87 -2.27
N VAL A 267 -8.16 -28.86 -1.55
CA VAL A 267 -7.00 -28.11 -2.01
C VAL A 267 -5.78 -29.05 -1.96
N PRO A 268 -4.93 -29.10 -3.01
CA PRO A 268 -3.72 -29.91 -2.96
C PRO A 268 -2.78 -29.46 -1.85
N SER A 269 -1.97 -30.37 -1.30
CA SER A 269 -0.97 -29.96 -0.31
C SER A 269 0.07 -29.01 -0.94
N SER A 270 0.55 -28.03 -0.16
CA SER A 270 1.57 -27.07 -0.63
C SER A 270 2.98 -27.69 -0.80
N GLN A 271 3.14 -29.00 -0.60
CA GLN A 271 4.44 -29.67 -0.58
C GLN A 271 4.97 -30.07 -1.96
N GLU A 272 4.15 -30.06 -3.02
CA GLU A 272 4.60 -30.30 -4.40
C GLU A 272 5.32 -29.10 -5.02
#